data_AF-A6NYX3-F1
#
_entry.id   AF-A6NYX3-F1
#
_cell.length_a   1.000
_cell.length_b   1.000
_cell.length_c   1.000
_cell.angle_alpha   90.00
_cell.angle_beta   90.00
_cell.angle_gamma   90.00
#
_symmetry.space_group_name_H-M   'P 1'
#
loop_
_entity.id
_entity.type
_entity.pdbx_description
1 polymer ?
#
loop_
_entity_poly.entity_id
_entity_poly.type
_entity_poly.pdbx_seq_one_letter_code
_entity_poly.pdbx_strand_id
1 'polypeptide(L)'
;MKSEKLLDAIGKIDDNLIYNAVHDTPKKKKGSWFKWGAIAACLCLMIPLTAFAIDTIQYNAAVNYLNSLGIPVEDLSDYSRKEIKEAAKTIDAGESSPLTEEILNLSPDNEKPIDTPTQVTSEQIRELTPTMTREEVLSFLGDTQDIGSGIYIYVYEVDQQYLLRIPFASDDAQLGVAGNELLKALTPISDDISSDGTVEFNGQLFSKSDLTEETLEWLEWYNSLSPEEQLSVSSIPADLYTNDDARTVDSNAEE
;
A
#
# COMPACT_ATOMS: atom_id res chain seq x y z
N MET A 1 19.24 -4.42 -74.37
CA MET A 1 20.43 -4.66 -75.20
C MET A 1 21.50 -3.61 -74.86
N LYS A 2 22.54 -4.05 -74.13
CA LYS A 2 23.88 -3.43 -73.95
C LYS A 2 24.66 -4.27 -72.91
N SER A 3 24.73 -5.58 -73.15
CA SER A 3 25.49 -6.57 -72.37
C SER A 3 26.85 -6.89 -73.00
N GLU A 4 27.27 -6.12 -74.00
CA GLU A 4 28.43 -6.45 -74.85
C GLU A 4 29.65 -5.58 -74.57
N LYS A 5 29.62 -4.74 -73.51
CA LYS A 5 30.75 -3.89 -73.11
C LYS A 5 31.44 -4.31 -71.80
N LEU A 6 30.93 -5.32 -71.10
CA LEU A 6 31.56 -5.85 -69.88
C LEU A 6 32.43 -7.09 -70.12
N LEU A 7 32.31 -7.72 -71.28
CA LEU A 7 33.05 -8.96 -71.60
C LEU A 7 34.39 -8.72 -72.30
N ASP A 8 34.78 -7.46 -72.52
CA ASP A 8 36.10 -7.08 -73.05
C ASP A 8 37.11 -6.75 -71.93
N ALA A 9 36.67 -6.71 -70.67
CA ALA A 9 37.51 -6.44 -69.49
C ALA A 9 37.91 -7.71 -68.70
N ILE A 10 37.36 -8.88 -69.06
CA ILE A 10 37.75 -10.16 -68.47
C ILE A 10 38.69 -10.85 -69.45
N GLY A 11 39.94 -10.39 -69.45
CA GLY A 11 41.01 -10.96 -70.27
C GLY A 11 41.15 -12.47 -70.08
N LYS A 12 41.19 -13.16 -71.22
CA LYS A 12 41.73 -14.50 -71.50
C LYS A 12 42.30 -15.25 -70.29
N ILE A 13 41.62 -16.31 -69.88
CA ILE A 13 42.13 -17.33 -68.95
C ILE A 13 43.22 -18.13 -69.68
N ASP A 14 44.39 -18.24 -69.05
CA ASP A 14 45.55 -19.00 -69.54
C ASP A 14 45.37 -20.49 -69.23
N ASP A 15 45.40 -21.33 -70.25
CA ASP A 15 45.21 -22.80 -70.18
C ASP A 15 46.30 -23.53 -69.37
N ASN A 16 47.34 -22.81 -68.91
CA ASN A 16 48.40 -23.33 -68.04
C ASN A 16 47.97 -23.51 -66.55
N LEU A 17 46.83 -22.93 -66.14
CA LEU A 17 46.32 -23.09 -64.77
C LEU A 17 45.57 -24.41 -64.52
N ILE A 18 45.19 -25.13 -65.57
CA ILE A 18 44.47 -26.41 -65.46
C ILE A 18 45.44 -27.61 -65.37
N TYR A 19 46.67 -27.48 -65.85
CA TYR A 19 47.65 -28.58 -65.90
C TYR A 19 48.30 -28.91 -64.55
N ASN A 20 48.38 -27.94 -63.63
CA ASN A 20 49.07 -28.10 -62.33
C ASN A 20 48.17 -28.63 -61.18
N ALA A 21 46.89 -28.93 -61.45
CA ALA A 21 45.97 -29.47 -60.45
C ALA A 21 45.95 -31.02 -60.37
N VAL A 22 46.68 -31.72 -61.25
CA VAL A 22 46.67 -33.19 -61.35
C VAL A 22 47.87 -33.87 -60.67
N HIS A 23 48.93 -33.12 -60.32
CA HIS A 23 50.13 -33.71 -59.71
C HIS A 23 50.72 -32.80 -58.62
N ASP A 24 50.37 -33.00 -57.34
CA ASP A 24 51.34 -33.42 -56.30
C ASP A 24 50.76 -33.48 -54.87
N THR A 25 51.34 -34.41 -54.12
CA THR A 25 50.90 -35.03 -52.85
C THR A 25 51.05 -34.15 -51.57
N PRO A 26 50.40 -34.50 -50.43
CA PRO A 26 50.20 -33.59 -49.31
C PRO A 26 51.38 -33.56 -48.33
N LYS A 27 51.79 -32.36 -47.86
CA LYS A 27 52.70 -32.20 -46.70
C LYS A 27 52.23 -31.15 -45.69
N LYS A 28 52.50 -31.49 -44.42
CA LYS A 28 51.98 -30.98 -43.14
C LYS A 28 51.97 -29.45 -42.96
N LYS A 29 50.85 -28.92 -42.45
CA LYS A 29 50.72 -27.54 -41.93
C LYS A 29 51.51 -27.37 -40.62
N LYS A 30 52.32 -26.30 -40.53
CA LYS A 30 52.83 -25.75 -39.27
C LYS A 30 52.21 -24.37 -39.00
N GLY A 31 51.60 -24.27 -37.82
CA GLY A 31 51.41 -23.13 -36.92
C GLY A 31 51.20 -21.73 -37.50
N SER A 32 49.95 -21.26 -37.50
CA SER A 32 49.63 -19.83 -37.50
C SER A 32 49.14 -19.43 -36.10
N TRP A 33 50.08 -19.08 -35.22
CA TRP A 33 49.85 -18.58 -33.86
C TRP A 33 49.98 -17.04 -33.83
N PHE A 34 49.42 -16.34 -34.83
CA PHE A 34 49.55 -14.88 -34.91
C PHE A 34 48.26 -14.13 -35.26
N LYS A 35 47.09 -14.78 -35.18
CA LYS A 35 45.81 -14.14 -35.57
C LYS A 35 44.75 -14.04 -34.47
N TRP A 36 45.03 -14.51 -33.24
CA TRP A 36 44.06 -14.46 -32.13
C TRP A 36 44.18 -13.21 -31.25
N GLY A 37 45.34 -12.53 -31.24
CA GLY A 37 45.57 -11.37 -30.36
C GLY A 37 44.68 -10.15 -30.66
N ALA A 38 44.40 -9.90 -31.94
CA ALA A 38 43.60 -8.73 -32.35
C ALA A 38 42.08 -8.91 -32.13
N ILE A 39 41.57 -10.14 -32.22
CA ILE A 39 40.14 -10.42 -32.01
C ILE A 39 39.80 -10.49 -30.51
N ALA A 40 40.71 -11.02 -29.69
CA ALA A 40 40.54 -11.01 -28.24
C ALA A 40 40.58 -9.58 -27.66
N ALA A 41 41.49 -8.72 -28.13
CA ALA A 41 41.57 -7.33 -27.66
C ALA A 41 40.32 -6.50 -27.99
N CYS A 42 39.72 -6.68 -29.17
CA CYS A 42 38.49 -5.97 -29.55
C CYS A 42 37.23 -6.52 -28.82
N LEU A 43 37.15 -7.82 -28.54
CA LEU A 43 36.09 -8.39 -27.71
C LEU A 43 36.21 -7.93 -26.24
N CYS A 44 37.42 -7.77 -25.71
CA CYS A 44 37.64 -7.24 -24.35
C CYS A 44 37.22 -5.77 -24.17
N LEU A 45 37.29 -4.95 -25.23
CA LEU A 45 36.90 -3.52 -25.16
C LEU A 45 35.38 -3.30 -25.30
N MET A 46 34.62 -4.28 -25.80
CA MET A 46 33.16 -4.20 -25.90
C MET A 46 32.44 -4.64 -24.60
N ILE A 47 33.10 -5.40 -23.74
CA ILE A 47 32.57 -5.85 -22.44
C ILE A 47 32.36 -4.69 -21.44
N PRO A 48 33.26 -3.69 -21.29
CA PRO A 48 33.03 -2.60 -20.34
C PRO A 48 31.86 -1.68 -20.74
N LEU A 49 31.61 -1.47 -22.04
CA LEU A 49 30.51 -0.62 -22.51
C LEU A 49 29.13 -1.26 -22.30
N THR A 50 29.01 -2.58 -22.48
CA THR A 50 27.76 -3.28 -22.21
C THR A 50 27.48 -3.40 -20.71
N ALA A 51 28.50 -3.64 -19.88
CA ALA A 51 28.34 -3.67 -18.42
C ALA A 51 27.92 -2.31 -17.84
N PHE A 52 28.50 -1.21 -18.33
CA PHE A 52 28.16 0.15 -17.89
C PHE A 52 26.73 0.56 -18.30
N ALA A 53 26.28 0.17 -19.49
CA ALA A 53 24.92 0.42 -19.95
C ALA A 53 23.89 -0.37 -19.11
N ILE A 54 24.17 -1.63 -18.80
CA ILE A 54 23.31 -2.46 -17.93
C ILE A 54 23.22 -1.86 -16.52
N ASP A 55 24.33 -1.39 -15.98
CA ASP A 55 24.38 -0.78 -14.64
C ASP A 55 23.50 0.48 -14.55
N THR A 56 23.57 1.32 -15.58
CA THR A 56 22.76 2.54 -15.65
C THR A 56 21.26 2.24 -15.78
N ILE A 57 20.90 1.23 -16.57
CA ILE A 57 19.49 0.81 -16.72
C ILE A 57 18.95 0.26 -15.40
N GLN A 58 19.71 -0.60 -14.71
CA GLN A 58 19.29 -1.17 -13.42
C GLN A 58 19.17 -0.09 -12.34
N TYR A 59 20.11 0.86 -12.32
CA TYR A 59 20.05 1.97 -11.39
C TYR A 59 18.81 2.84 -11.62
N ASN A 60 18.54 3.24 -12.87
CA ASN A 60 17.36 4.04 -13.17
C ASN A 60 16.06 3.28 -12.86
N ALA A 61 16.04 1.96 -13.08
CA ALA A 61 14.90 1.13 -12.70
C ALA A 61 14.71 1.09 -11.17
N ALA A 62 15.78 0.97 -10.40
CA ALA A 62 15.74 1.00 -8.93
C ALA A 62 15.26 2.36 -8.40
N VAL A 63 15.77 3.47 -8.96
CA VAL A 63 15.31 4.82 -8.59
C VAL A 63 13.83 5.00 -8.90
N ASN A 64 13.38 4.60 -10.09
CA ASN A 64 11.96 4.70 -10.45
C ASN A 64 11.07 3.86 -9.54
N TYR A 65 11.54 2.68 -9.14
CA TYR A 65 10.82 1.82 -8.20
C TYR A 65 10.70 2.48 -6.83
N LEU A 66 11.79 2.99 -6.25
CA LEU A 66 11.76 3.69 -4.96
C LEU A 66 10.91 4.97 -5.03
N ASN A 67 10.98 5.71 -6.13
CA ASN A 67 10.12 6.86 -6.37
C ASN A 67 8.64 6.48 -6.46
N SER A 68 8.30 5.29 -6.98
CA SER A 68 6.93 4.79 -6.95
C SER A 68 6.44 4.38 -5.55
N LEU A 69 7.37 4.18 -4.61
CA LEU A 69 7.10 3.92 -3.19
C LEU A 69 7.08 5.21 -2.34
N GLY A 70 7.17 6.38 -2.96
CA GLY A 70 7.13 7.68 -2.27
C GLY A 70 8.48 8.25 -1.89
N ILE A 71 9.60 7.61 -2.26
CA ILE A 71 10.95 8.10 -1.92
C ILE A 71 11.51 8.91 -3.08
N PRO A 72 11.61 10.24 -2.98
CA PRO A 72 12.09 11.07 -4.08
C PRO A 72 13.57 10.84 -4.34
N VAL A 73 14.00 11.03 -5.59
CA VAL A 73 15.40 10.78 -6.01
C VAL A 73 16.39 11.71 -5.32
N GLU A 74 15.94 12.89 -4.91
CA GLU A 74 16.72 13.88 -4.16
C GLU A 74 17.20 13.33 -2.82
N ASP A 75 16.34 12.57 -2.12
CA ASP A 75 16.64 11.99 -0.81
C ASP A 75 17.54 10.75 -0.92
N LEU A 76 17.65 10.17 -2.11
CA LEU A 76 18.59 9.08 -2.41
C LEU A 76 20.02 9.57 -2.68
N SER A 77 20.26 10.89 -2.70
CA SER A 77 21.55 11.46 -3.10
C SER A 77 22.72 11.11 -2.16
N ASP A 78 22.43 10.79 -0.90
CA ASP A 78 23.41 10.35 0.10
C ASP A 78 23.81 8.87 -0.08
N TYR A 79 23.04 8.09 -0.85
CA TYR A 79 23.27 6.67 -1.06
C TYR A 79 24.03 6.41 -2.36
N SER A 80 24.89 5.39 -2.34
CA SER A 80 25.56 4.95 -3.55
C SER A 80 24.57 4.26 -4.51
N ARG A 81 24.88 4.28 -5.81
CA ARG A 81 24.13 3.53 -6.82
C ARG A 81 24.00 2.04 -6.50
N LYS A 82 24.97 1.49 -5.78
CA LYS A 82 24.95 0.08 -5.39
C LYS A 82 23.92 -0.15 -4.28
N GLU A 83 23.93 0.69 -3.26
CA GLU A 83 22.96 0.64 -2.14
C GLU A 83 21.53 0.81 -2.64
N ILE A 84 21.28 1.78 -3.52
CA ILE A 84 19.96 2.02 -4.12
C ILE A 84 19.45 0.78 -4.88
N LYS A 85 20.31 0.13 -5.67
CA LYS A 85 19.94 -1.10 -6.40
C LYS A 85 19.73 -2.30 -5.46
N GLU A 86 20.57 -2.44 -4.45
CA GLU A 86 20.45 -3.53 -3.47
C GLU A 86 19.15 -3.37 -2.69
N ALA A 87 18.85 -2.17 -2.20
CA ALA A 87 17.63 -1.85 -1.48
C ALA A 87 16.37 -2.11 -2.32
N ALA A 88 16.32 -1.60 -3.55
CA ALA A 88 15.20 -1.85 -4.46
C ALA A 88 14.98 -3.35 -4.69
N LYS A 89 16.05 -4.13 -4.87
CA LYS A 89 15.97 -5.57 -5.07
C LYS A 89 15.47 -6.33 -3.83
N THR A 90 15.92 -5.95 -2.63
CA THR A 90 15.47 -6.57 -1.38
C THR A 90 14.00 -6.26 -1.08
N ILE A 91 13.55 -5.02 -1.35
CA ILE A 91 12.13 -4.64 -1.20
C ILE A 91 11.26 -5.37 -2.22
N ASP A 92 11.68 -5.46 -3.48
CA ASP A 92 10.98 -6.22 -4.54
C ASP A 92 10.86 -7.72 -4.20
N ALA A 93 11.83 -8.26 -3.47
CA ALA A 93 11.81 -9.63 -2.96
C ALA A 93 10.92 -9.81 -1.70
N GLY A 94 10.37 -8.74 -1.14
CA GLY A 94 9.62 -8.76 0.12
C GLY A 94 10.49 -9.04 1.36
N GLU A 95 11.80 -8.83 1.25
CA GLU A 95 12.76 -8.99 2.35
C GLU A 95 13.09 -7.64 3.00
N SER A 96 13.39 -7.65 4.30
CA SER A 96 13.84 -6.46 5.04
C SER A 96 15.33 -6.59 5.40
N SER A 97 16.03 -5.47 5.28
CA SER A 97 17.42 -5.26 5.70
C SER A 97 17.55 -3.89 6.38
N PRO A 98 18.59 -3.65 7.19
CA PRO A 98 18.81 -2.34 7.80
C PRO A 98 18.81 -1.18 6.78
N LEU A 99 19.39 -1.42 5.61
CA LEU A 99 19.44 -0.43 4.52
C LEU A 99 18.06 -0.16 3.90
N THR A 100 17.21 -1.18 3.76
CA THR A 100 15.86 -0.96 3.21
C THR A 100 14.97 -0.24 4.19
N GLU A 101 15.07 -0.54 5.49
CA GLU A 101 14.34 0.19 6.53
C GLU A 101 14.77 1.66 6.53
N GLU A 102 16.07 1.95 6.45
CA GLU A 102 16.58 3.32 6.38
C GLU A 102 16.07 4.06 5.15
N ILE A 103 16.13 3.43 3.97
CA ILE A 103 15.65 4.02 2.71
C ILE A 103 14.13 4.16 2.68
N LEU A 104 13.38 3.22 3.26
CA LEU A 104 11.94 3.34 3.40
C LEU A 104 11.58 4.49 4.34
N ASN A 105 12.32 4.71 5.43
CA ASN A 105 12.07 5.84 6.34
C ASN A 105 12.35 7.22 5.71
N LEU A 106 12.93 7.30 4.51
CA LEU A 106 13.02 8.54 3.73
C LEU A 106 11.69 8.93 3.09
N SER A 107 10.76 7.98 2.96
CA SER A 107 9.42 8.30 2.48
C SER A 107 8.74 9.23 3.48
N PRO A 108 8.27 10.42 3.06
CA PRO A 108 7.61 11.37 3.97
C PRO A 108 6.34 10.78 4.61
N ASP A 109 5.79 9.71 4.04
CA ASP A 109 4.56 9.04 4.50
C ASP A 109 4.81 7.76 5.33
N ASN A 110 6.05 7.41 5.67
CA ASN A 110 6.37 6.17 6.39
C ASN A 110 6.38 6.30 7.92
N GLU A 111 5.80 7.38 8.47
CA GLU A 111 5.39 7.34 9.86
C GLU A 111 4.35 6.22 10.04
N LYS A 112 4.59 5.33 11.00
CA LYS A 112 3.67 4.22 11.28
C LYS A 112 2.25 4.78 11.40
N PRO A 113 1.25 4.15 10.76
CA PRO A 113 -0.13 4.62 10.86
C PRO A 113 -0.50 4.75 12.33
N ILE A 114 -0.88 5.97 12.71
CA ILE A 114 -1.34 6.26 14.05
C ILE A 114 -2.75 5.66 14.14
N ASP A 115 -2.87 4.52 14.81
CA ASP A 115 -4.14 3.78 14.86
C ASP A 115 -5.16 4.38 15.84
N THR A 116 -4.80 5.44 16.57
CA THR A 116 -5.65 6.09 17.58
C THR A 116 -5.70 7.61 17.39
N PRO A 117 -6.88 8.24 17.41
CA PRO A 117 -6.99 9.69 17.34
C PRO A 117 -6.20 10.41 18.43
N THR A 118 -5.53 11.49 18.05
CA THR A 118 -4.83 12.38 18.97
C THR A 118 -5.84 13.26 19.74
N GLN A 119 -5.56 13.42 21.03
CA GLN A 119 -6.38 14.17 21.97
C GLN A 119 -6.09 15.66 21.86
N VAL A 120 -7.13 16.46 21.66
CA VAL A 120 -7.07 17.91 21.53
C VAL A 120 -8.22 18.58 22.27
N THR A 121 -8.12 19.87 22.51
CA THR A 121 -9.17 20.65 23.18
C THR A 121 -9.98 21.48 22.20
N SER A 122 -11.23 21.80 22.54
CA SER A 122 -12.03 22.74 21.74
C SER A 122 -11.34 24.09 21.55
N GLU A 123 -10.56 24.57 22.52
CA GLU A 123 -9.83 25.83 22.40
C GLU A 123 -8.72 25.76 21.33
N GLN A 124 -7.98 24.65 21.27
CA GLN A 124 -7.01 24.44 20.18
C GLN A 124 -7.70 24.42 18.81
N ILE A 125 -8.85 23.74 18.69
CA ILE A 125 -9.61 23.75 17.43
C ILE A 125 -10.03 25.17 17.03
N ARG A 126 -10.40 26.05 17.98
CA ARG A 126 -10.77 27.44 17.68
C ARG A 126 -9.64 28.28 17.09
N GLU A 127 -8.39 27.95 17.41
CA GLU A 127 -7.22 28.66 16.90
C GLU A 127 -6.92 28.33 15.43
N LEU A 128 -7.54 27.28 14.88
CA LEU A 128 -7.38 26.94 13.47
C LEU A 128 -7.96 28.01 12.54
N THR A 129 -7.18 28.35 11.52
CA THR A 129 -7.54 29.34 10.50
C THR A 129 -7.80 28.69 9.14
N PRO A 130 -8.68 29.26 8.30
CA PRO A 130 -8.99 28.69 6.99
C PRO A 130 -7.80 28.56 6.04
N THR A 131 -6.75 29.35 6.27
CA THR A 131 -5.56 29.39 5.41
C THR A 131 -4.50 28.38 5.80
N MET A 132 -4.62 27.73 6.97
CA MET A 132 -3.65 26.74 7.41
C MET A 132 -3.59 25.57 6.43
N THR A 133 -2.38 25.13 6.09
CA THR A 133 -2.17 23.92 5.29
C THR A 133 -2.33 22.67 6.15
N ARG A 134 -2.36 21.53 5.49
CA ARG A 134 -2.34 20.22 6.15
C ARG A 134 -1.18 20.09 7.14
N GLU A 135 0.06 20.40 6.73
CA GLU A 135 1.22 20.28 7.61
C GLU A 135 1.13 21.22 8.81
N GLU A 136 0.61 22.43 8.61
CA GLU A 136 0.45 23.40 9.70
C GLU A 136 -0.59 22.93 10.72
N VAL A 137 -1.68 22.30 10.27
CA VAL A 137 -2.69 21.71 11.16
C VAL A 137 -2.11 20.53 11.95
N LEU A 138 -1.41 19.61 11.30
CA LEU A 138 -0.76 18.47 11.97
C LEU A 138 0.33 18.93 12.93
N SER A 139 1.15 19.91 12.55
CA SER A 139 2.17 20.48 13.44
C SER A 139 1.57 21.18 14.67
N PHE A 140 0.39 21.79 14.52
CA PHE A 140 -0.28 22.53 15.59
C PHE A 140 -1.08 21.61 16.54
N LEU A 141 -1.80 20.62 16.00
CA LEU A 141 -2.65 19.70 16.77
C LEU A 141 -1.95 18.40 17.17
N GLY A 142 -0.84 18.06 16.50
CA GLY A 142 -0.17 16.77 16.57
C GLY A 142 -0.63 15.82 15.47
N ASP A 143 0.29 14.94 15.05
CA ASP A 143 -0.02 13.86 14.11
C ASP A 143 -1.13 12.97 14.67
N THR A 144 -1.98 12.44 13.81
CA THR A 144 -3.17 11.71 14.24
C THR A 144 -3.55 10.61 13.25
N GLN A 145 -4.59 9.86 13.60
CA GLN A 145 -5.16 8.84 12.73
C GLN A 145 -5.67 9.42 11.41
N ASP A 146 -5.16 8.88 10.31
CA ASP A 146 -5.71 9.07 8.96
C ASP A 146 -6.57 7.87 8.57
N ILE A 147 -7.85 8.11 8.32
CA ILE A 147 -8.82 7.08 7.88
C ILE A 147 -9.12 7.14 6.39
N GLY A 148 -8.43 8.03 5.66
CA GLY A 148 -8.67 8.26 4.25
C GLY A 148 -7.83 7.32 3.38
N SER A 149 -8.49 6.41 2.66
CA SER A 149 -7.80 5.53 1.71
C SER A 149 -7.56 6.27 0.39
N GLY A 150 -6.42 6.95 0.27
CA GLY A 150 -6.04 7.70 -0.93
C GLY A 150 -6.57 9.14 -0.99
N ILE A 151 -7.09 9.63 0.14
CA ILE A 151 -7.45 11.02 0.42
C ILE A 151 -7.07 11.25 1.89
N TYR A 152 -6.81 12.49 2.30
CA TYR A 152 -6.42 12.74 3.70
C TYR A 152 -7.66 12.99 4.55
N ILE A 153 -7.93 12.15 5.54
CA ILE A 153 -9.01 12.36 6.52
C ILE A 153 -8.46 12.14 7.92
N TYR A 154 -8.06 13.23 8.56
CA TYR A 154 -7.53 13.20 9.92
C TYR A 154 -8.63 13.19 10.95
N VAL A 155 -8.51 12.30 11.94
CA VAL A 155 -9.46 12.13 13.04
C VAL A 155 -8.82 12.61 14.33
N TYR A 156 -9.47 13.52 15.04
CA TYR A 156 -9.04 13.99 16.36
C TYR A 156 -10.10 13.70 17.41
N GLU A 157 -9.65 13.43 18.63
CA GLU A 157 -10.51 13.32 19.81
C GLU A 157 -10.55 14.67 20.53
N VAL A 158 -11.70 15.32 20.53
CA VAL A 158 -11.91 16.66 21.09
C VAL A 158 -12.55 16.56 22.46
N ASP A 159 -11.85 17.09 23.47
CA ASP A 159 -12.26 17.14 24.88
C ASP A 159 -12.65 15.77 25.48
N GLN A 160 -12.14 14.66 24.92
CA GLN A 160 -12.51 13.28 25.28
C GLN A 160 -14.00 12.96 25.13
N GLN A 161 -14.73 13.76 24.36
CA GLN A 161 -16.19 13.63 24.22
C GLN A 161 -16.65 13.56 22.77
N TYR A 162 -15.83 14.06 21.83
CA TYR A 162 -16.20 14.17 20.43
C TYR A 162 -15.08 13.71 19.49
N LEU A 163 -15.44 13.20 18.32
CA LEU A 163 -14.56 13.03 17.18
C LEU A 163 -14.74 14.21 16.22
N LEU A 164 -13.62 14.76 15.78
CA LEU A 164 -13.53 15.71 14.68
C LEU A 164 -12.86 15.03 13.49
N ARG A 165 -13.46 15.18 12.29
CA ARG A 165 -12.90 14.69 11.03
C ARG A 165 -12.55 15.87 10.13
N ILE A 166 -11.29 15.98 9.73
CA ILE A 166 -10.81 17.07 8.88
C ILE A 166 -10.33 16.49 7.55
N PRO A 167 -11.11 16.64 6.46
CA PRO A 167 -10.68 16.22 5.14
C PRO A 167 -9.76 17.26 4.50
N PHE A 168 -8.67 16.82 3.87
CA PHE A 168 -7.87 17.64 2.96
C PHE A 168 -7.92 17.06 1.54
N ALA A 169 -8.02 17.95 0.55
CA ALA A 169 -8.15 17.54 -0.86
C ALA A 169 -6.82 17.07 -1.48
N SER A 170 -5.69 17.54 -0.95
CA SER A 170 -4.32 17.29 -1.43
C SER A 170 -3.31 17.77 -0.38
N ASP A 171 -2.00 17.55 -0.62
CA ASP A 171 -0.93 18.05 0.24
C ASP A 171 -0.97 19.58 0.41
N ASP A 172 -1.08 20.31 -0.70
CA ASP A 172 -1.13 21.79 -0.71
C ASP A 172 -2.51 22.37 -0.35
N ALA A 173 -3.45 21.54 0.12
CA ALA A 173 -4.80 22.02 0.42
C ALA A 173 -4.82 22.85 1.71
N GLN A 174 -5.58 23.94 1.67
CA GLN A 174 -5.89 24.73 2.86
C GLN A 174 -7.12 24.17 3.57
N LEU A 175 -7.20 24.38 4.89
CA LEU A 175 -8.31 23.94 5.73
C LEU A 175 -9.67 24.45 5.23
N GLY A 176 -9.72 25.67 4.68
CA GLY A 176 -10.89 26.27 4.03
C GLY A 176 -12.03 26.67 4.98
N VAL A 177 -11.98 26.25 6.24
CA VAL A 177 -12.97 26.56 7.28
C VAL A 177 -12.27 27.02 8.56
N ALA A 178 -12.93 27.89 9.32
CA ALA A 178 -12.40 28.36 10.60
C ALA A 178 -12.71 27.34 11.71
N GLY A 179 -11.88 27.34 12.76
CA GLY A 179 -12.06 26.48 13.93
C GLY A 179 -13.48 26.47 14.53
N ASN A 180 -14.10 27.63 14.64
CA ASN A 180 -15.47 27.75 15.16
C ASN A 180 -16.53 27.01 14.32
N GLU A 181 -16.31 26.88 13.01
CA GLU A 181 -17.20 26.10 12.13
C GLU A 181 -16.90 24.61 12.23
N LEU A 182 -15.63 24.22 12.38
CA LEU A 182 -15.23 22.83 12.62
C LEU A 182 -15.85 22.27 13.91
N LEU A 183 -15.93 23.08 14.96
CA LEU A 183 -16.58 22.68 16.22
C LEU A 183 -18.07 22.34 16.07
N LYS A 184 -18.73 22.80 14.99
CA LYS A 184 -20.12 22.41 14.69
C LYS A 184 -20.23 21.03 14.05
N ALA A 185 -19.13 20.51 13.51
CA ALA A 185 -19.05 19.19 12.88
C ALA A 185 -18.61 18.09 13.85
N LEU A 186 -18.46 18.41 15.14
CA LEU A 186 -18.13 17.43 16.18
C LEU A 186 -19.20 16.34 16.25
N THR A 187 -18.74 15.09 16.22
CA THR A 187 -19.59 13.91 16.41
C THR A 187 -19.31 13.35 17.80
N PRO A 188 -20.30 13.09 18.66
CA PRO A 188 -20.04 12.52 19.97
C PRO A 188 -19.30 11.17 19.83
N ILE A 189 -18.30 10.94 20.68
CA ILE A 189 -17.73 9.62 20.91
C ILE A 189 -18.81 8.87 21.64
N SER A 190 -19.61 8.11 20.89
CA SER A 190 -20.54 7.19 21.50
C SER A 190 -19.72 6.16 22.27
N ASP A 191 -19.87 6.10 23.59
CA ASP A 191 -19.54 4.92 24.41
C ASP A 191 -20.45 3.70 24.07
N ASP A 192 -20.98 3.65 22.86
CA ASP A 192 -21.95 2.65 22.44
C ASP A 192 -21.26 1.70 21.44
N ILE A 193 -20.62 0.68 22.00
CA ILE A 193 -20.78 -0.65 21.42
C ILE A 193 -22.24 -1.06 21.67
N SER A 194 -23.18 -0.46 20.95
CA SER A 194 -24.51 -1.04 20.77
C SER A 194 -25.26 -0.28 19.69
N SER A 195 -25.48 -0.99 18.59
CA SER A 195 -26.56 -0.80 17.64
C SER A 195 -27.76 0.00 18.18
N ASP A 196 -28.08 1.11 17.50
CA ASP A 196 -29.45 1.58 17.24
C ASP A 196 -30.47 1.15 18.29
N GLY A 197 -30.46 1.76 19.48
CA GLY A 197 -31.53 1.66 20.48
C GLY A 197 -32.08 0.25 20.75
N THR A 198 -31.33 -0.82 20.50
CA THR A 198 -31.83 -2.19 20.47
C THR A 198 -30.86 -3.12 21.22
N VAL A 199 -31.44 -4.09 21.92
CA VAL A 199 -30.74 -5.10 22.71
C VAL A 199 -31.15 -6.48 22.24
N GLU A 200 -30.17 -7.38 22.12
CA GLU A 200 -30.41 -8.76 21.72
C GLU A 200 -30.63 -9.64 22.95
N PHE A 201 -31.65 -10.49 22.90
CA PHE A 201 -31.90 -11.57 23.86
C PHE A 201 -32.36 -12.81 23.10
N ASN A 202 -31.64 -13.94 23.26
CA ASN A 202 -31.94 -15.21 22.60
C ASN A 202 -32.13 -15.14 21.07
N GLY A 203 -31.35 -14.30 20.37
CA GLY A 203 -31.44 -14.12 18.92
C GLY A 203 -32.58 -13.20 18.46
N GLN A 204 -33.27 -12.55 19.39
CA GLN A 204 -34.31 -11.56 19.12
C GLN A 204 -33.84 -10.17 19.55
N LEU A 205 -34.08 -9.17 18.69
CA LEU A 205 -33.78 -7.77 18.97
C LEU A 205 -35.01 -7.09 19.60
N PHE A 206 -34.78 -6.34 20.68
CA PHE A 206 -35.78 -5.56 21.41
C PHE A 206 -35.37 -4.09 21.41
N SER A 207 -36.32 -3.17 21.23
CA SER A 207 -36.05 -1.74 21.38
C SER A 207 -35.88 -1.39 22.85
N LYS A 208 -34.78 -0.74 23.23
CA LYS A 208 -34.52 -0.23 24.59
C LYS A 208 -35.63 0.70 25.09
N SER A 209 -36.29 1.44 24.20
CA SER A 209 -37.42 2.32 24.52
C SER A 209 -38.68 1.59 24.98
N ASP A 210 -38.83 0.32 24.61
CA ASP A 210 -40.01 -0.49 24.89
C ASP A 210 -39.83 -1.36 26.15
N LEU A 211 -38.63 -1.34 26.73
CA LEU A 211 -38.26 -2.11 27.92
C LEU A 211 -38.23 -1.22 29.16
N THR A 212 -38.53 -1.82 30.32
CA THR A 212 -38.31 -1.16 31.60
C THR A 212 -36.82 -1.07 31.94
N GLU A 213 -36.44 -0.06 32.74
CA GLU A 213 -35.06 0.11 33.24
C GLU A 213 -34.55 -1.16 33.95
N GLU A 214 -35.42 -1.81 34.74
CA GLU A 214 -35.13 -3.07 35.42
C GLU A 214 -34.81 -4.21 34.43
N THR A 215 -35.48 -4.25 33.27
CA THR A 215 -35.19 -5.23 32.22
C THR A 215 -33.88 -4.93 31.50
N LEU A 216 -33.54 -3.65 31.32
CA LEU A 216 -32.27 -3.25 30.73
C LEU A 216 -31.08 -3.62 31.62
N GLU A 217 -31.17 -3.33 32.92
CA GLU A 217 -30.14 -3.75 33.90
C GLU A 217 -30.01 -5.28 33.97
N TRP A 218 -31.15 -5.99 33.90
CA TRP A 218 -31.14 -7.46 33.86
C TRP A 218 -30.48 -8.00 32.58
N LEU A 219 -30.73 -7.39 31.41
CA LEU A 219 -30.13 -7.80 30.14
C LEU A 219 -28.62 -7.53 30.11
N GLU A 220 -28.18 -6.41 30.68
CA GLU A 220 -26.76 -6.10 30.83
C GLU A 220 -26.06 -7.15 31.69
N TRP A 221 -26.66 -7.52 32.82
CA TRP A 221 -26.19 -8.62 33.64
C TRP A 221 -26.20 -9.96 32.89
N TYR A 222 -27.31 -10.32 32.24
CA TYR A 222 -27.47 -11.58 31.51
C TYR A 222 -26.45 -11.74 30.36
N ASN A 223 -26.20 -10.68 29.60
CA ASN A 223 -25.24 -10.67 28.49
C ASN A 223 -23.78 -10.67 28.97
N SER A 224 -23.53 -10.35 30.24
CA SER A 224 -22.20 -10.50 30.86
C SER A 224 -21.89 -11.94 31.31
N LEU A 225 -22.90 -12.81 31.39
CA LEU A 225 -22.74 -14.21 31.82
C LEU A 225 -22.14 -15.09 30.70
N SER A 226 -21.44 -16.16 31.07
CA SER A 226 -21.02 -17.17 30.11
C SER A 226 -22.21 -18.00 29.58
N PRO A 227 -22.10 -18.65 28.40
CA PRO A 227 -23.20 -19.44 27.84
C PRO A 227 -23.73 -20.54 28.77
N GLU A 228 -22.85 -21.15 29.58
CA GLU A 228 -23.25 -22.18 30.55
C GLU A 228 -24.05 -21.59 31.71
N GLU A 229 -23.70 -20.38 32.15
CA GLU A 229 -24.40 -19.65 33.22
C GLU A 229 -25.74 -19.11 32.72
N GLN A 230 -25.81 -18.64 31.48
CA GLN A 230 -27.06 -18.20 30.84
C GLN A 230 -28.12 -19.31 30.82
N LEU A 231 -27.71 -20.58 30.60
CA LEU A 231 -28.61 -21.74 30.64
C LEU A 231 -29.15 -22.05 32.05
N SER A 232 -28.51 -21.53 33.09
CA SER A 232 -28.92 -21.71 34.50
C SER A 232 -29.88 -20.63 35.00
N VAL A 233 -30.09 -19.57 34.20
CA VAL A 233 -30.98 -18.46 34.54
C VAL A 233 -32.43 -18.90 34.31
N SER A 234 -33.21 -18.97 35.38
CA SER A 234 -34.61 -19.42 35.36
C SER A 234 -35.65 -18.29 35.41
N SER A 235 -35.21 -17.06 35.67
CA SER A 235 -36.09 -15.89 35.83
C SER A 235 -35.87 -14.92 34.67
N ILE A 236 -36.86 -14.82 33.78
CA ILE A 236 -36.85 -13.95 32.61
C ILE A 236 -37.85 -12.81 32.84
N PRO A 237 -37.47 -11.54 32.63
CA PRO A 237 -38.36 -10.39 32.72
C PRO A 237 -39.60 -10.49 31.83
N ALA A 238 -40.72 -9.93 32.30
CA ALA A 238 -42.00 -10.01 31.60
C ALA A 238 -41.99 -9.31 30.23
N ASP A 239 -41.21 -8.24 30.11
CA ASP A 239 -41.09 -7.41 28.91
C ASP A 239 -40.47 -8.18 27.72
N LEU A 240 -39.81 -9.31 27.99
CA LEU A 240 -39.15 -10.15 26.99
C LEU A 240 -40.04 -11.29 26.47
N TYR A 241 -41.25 -11.48 27.02
CA TYR A 241 -42.22 -12.40 26.45
C TYR A 241 -42.93 -11.74 25.27
N THR A 242 -42.72 -12.25 24.06
CA THR A 242 -43.56 -11.90 22.92
C THR A 242 -44.95 -12.50 23.13
N ASN A 243 -46.00 -11.71 22.92
CA ASN A 243 -47.40 -12.15 23.07
C ASN A 243 -47.87 -13.19 22.04
N ASP A 244 -46.96 -13.90 21.34
CA ASP A 244 -47.30 -14.87 20.30
C ASP A 244 -47.66 -16.28 20.84
N ASP A 245 -47.63 -16.48 22.16
CA ASP A 245 -48.18 -17.69 22.80
C ASP A 245 -49.70 -17.63 23.05
N ALA A 246 -50.41 -16.74 22.35
CA ALA A 246 -51.87 -16.83 22.21
C ALA A 246 -52.28 -17.96 21.24
N ARG A 247 -51.79 -19.19 21.46
CA ARG A 247 -52.43 -20.39 20.90
C ARG A 247 -53.67 -20.66 21.76
N THR A 248 -54.76 -20.05 21.30
CA THR A 248 -56.16 -20.40 21.52
C THR A 248 -56.37 -21.63 22.39
N VAL A 249 -56.89 -21.37 23.58
CA VAL A 249 -57.62 -22.31 24.43
C VAL A 249 -58.73 -22.94 23.59
N ASP A 250 -58.52 -24.13 23.03
CA ASP A 250 -59.64 -24.97 22.58
C ASP A 250 -60.24 -25.63 23.83
N SER A 251 -61.15 -24.88 24.46
CA SER A 251 -62.16 -25.45 25.34
C SER A 251 -63.13 -26.28 24.50
N ASN A 252 -62.92 -27.59 24.41
CA ASN A 252 -63.99 -28.52 24.10
C ASN A 252 -63.93 -29.72 25.05
N ALA A 253 -64.46 -29.49 26.25
CA ALA A 253 -64.92 -30.54 27.15
C ALA A 253 -66.43 -30.34 27.35
N GLU A 254 -67.15 -31.47 27.23
CA GLU A 254 -68.57 -31.70 27.54
C GLU A 254 -69.55 -31.12 26.50
N GLU A 255 -70.44 -31.89 25.85
CA GLU A 255 -71.21 -33.07 26.27
C GLU A 255 -71.61 -33.93 25.04
#